data_AF-A0A522TE92-F1
#
_entry.id   AF-A0A522TE92-F1
#
_cell.length_a   1.000
_cell.length_b   1.000
_cell.length_c   1.000
_cell.angle_alpha   90.00
_cell.angle_beta   90.00
_cell.angle_gamma   90.00
#
_symmetry.space_group_name_H-M   'P 1'
#
loop_
_entity.id
_entity.type
_entity.pdbx_description
1 polymer ?
#
loop_
_entity_poly.entity_id
_entity_poly.type
_entity_poly.pdbx_seq_one_letter_code
_entity_poly.pdbx_strand_id
1 'polypeptide(L)'
;MTPGVEANRPTILRIAASYGAHNVRVFGSEARGEARGDSDLDLLVDMEPGRSLLDLVGLGQDLEDLLGRRVDVVTERSLLRDRMRQDAVVRKLEIIGEAVKQLSERSTSREPDVPWRKIAGLCQQVY
;
A
#
# COMPACT_ATOMS: atom_id res chain seq x y z
N MET A 1 7.52 -11.04 5.29
CA MET A 1 8.54 -10.46 4.41
C MET A 1 9.38 -11.61 3.87
N THR A 2 9.54 -11.74 2.55
CA THR A 2 10.32 -12.84 1.98
C THR A 2 11.81 -12.79 2.40
N PRO A 3 12.48 -13.96 2.58
CA PRO A 3 13.88 -14.04 3.05
C PRO A 3 14.87 -13.23 2.20
N GLY A 4 14.63 -13.11 0.89
CA GLY A 4 15.50 -12.36 -0.02
C GLY A 4 15.50 -10.84 0.22
N VAL A 5 14.39 -10.26 0.66
CA VAL A 5 14.29 -8.83 0.99
C VAL A 5 15.00 -8.53 2.31
N GLU A 6 14.85 -9.42 3.29
CA GLU A 6 15.48 -9.26 4.60
C GLU A 6 17.01 -9.38 4.53
N ALA A 7 17.51 -10.37 3.77
CA ALA A 7 18.94 -10.55 3.53
C ALA A 7 19.57 -9.35 2.81
N ASN A 8 18.84 -8.71 1.89
CA ASN A 8 19.33 -7.56 1.11
C ASN A 8 19.00 -6.21 1.73
N ARG A 9 18.32 -6.17 2.89
CA ARG A 9 17.84 -4.92 3.52
C ARG A 9 18.93 -3.83 3.62
N PRO A 10 20.17 -4.11 4.07
CA PRO A 10 21.21 -3.08 4.13
C PRO A 10 21.54 -2.48 2.76
N THR A 11 21.58 -3.32 1.72
CA THR A 11 21.87 -2.91 0.35
C THR A 11 20.72 -2.11 -0.24
N ILE A 12 19.47 -2.53 -0.02
CA ILE A 12 18.25 -1.81 -0.44
C ILE A 12 18.26 -0.40 0.14
N LEU A 13 18.54 -0.26 1.45
CA LEU A 13 18.56 1.05 2.10
C LEU A 13 19.69 1.94 1.56
N ARG A 14 20.84 1.36 1.22
CA ARG A 14 21.96 2.10 0.61
C ARG A 14 21.61 2.61 -0.78
N ILE A 15 20.99 1.78 -1.63
CA ILE A 15 20.53 2.17 -2.97
C ILE A 15 19.45 3.25 -2.84
N ALA A 16 18.45 3.03 -1.98
CA ALA A 16 17.41 4.04 -1.73
C ALA A 16 18.02 5.40 -1.35
N ALA A 17 18.97 5.41 -0.41
CA ALA A 17 19.66 6.63 0.01
C ALA A 17 20.43 7.32 -1.13
N SER A 18 21.06 6.59 -2.06
CA SER A 18 21.78 7.22 -3.19
C SER A 18 20.83 7.93 -4.18
N TYR A 19 19.58 7.49 -4.26
CA TYR A 19 18.53 8.15 -5.05
C TYR A 19 17.77 9.24 -4.24
N GLY A 20 18.16 9.51 -3.00
CA GLY A 20 17.46 10.44 -2.11
C GLY A 20 16.12 9.90 -1.58
N ALA A 21 15.92 8.58 -1.63
CA ALA A 21 14.78 7.92 -1.02
C ALA A 21 15.09 7.53 0.44
N HIS A 22 14.12 7.77 1.32
CA HIS A 22 14.18 7.41 2.72
C HIS A 22 12.83 6.83 3.17
N ASN A 23 12.77 6.36 4.42
CA ASN A 23 11.55 5.79 4.99
C ASN A 23 10.97 4.63 4.16
N VAL A 24 11.84 3.74 3.68
CA VAL A 24 11.49 2.62 2.80
C VAL A 24 10.62 1.60 3.54
N ARG A 25 9.41 1.36 3.02
CA ARG A 25 8.41 0.43 3.58
C ARG A 25 7.94 -0.54 2.51
N VAL A 26 7.77 -1.81 2.88
CA VAL A 26 7.11 -2.80 2.02
C VAL A 26 5.59 -2.68 2.20
N PHE A 27 4.83 -2.68 1.11
CA PHE A 27 3.37 -2.76 1.14
C PHE A 27 2.86 -3.86 0.20
N GLY A 28 1.54 -3.93 0.01
CA GLY A 28 0.95 -4.90 -0.92
C GLY A 28 0.92 -6.34 -0.39
N SER A 29 0.97 -7.30 -1.32
CA SER A 29 0.81 -8.75 -1.06
C SER A 29 1.92 -9.33 -0.18
N GLU A 30 3.14 -8.78 -0.25
CA GLU A 30 4.29 -9.13 0.58
C GLU A 30 4.08 -8.81 2.06
N ALA A 31 3.43 -7.68 2.35
CA ALA A 31 3.08 -7.31 3.72
C ALA A 31 1.98 -8.21 4.31
N ARG A 32 1.17 -8.86 3.46
CA ARG A 32 0.07 -9.75 3.85
C ARG A 32 0.47 -11.22 3.98
N GLY A 33 1.71 -11.58 3.62
CA GLY A 33 2.16 -12.97 3.60
C GLY A 33 1.51 -13.82 2.50
N GLU A 34 0.86 -13.17 1.52
CA GLU A 34 0.17 -13.82 0.39
C GLU A 34 1.05 -13.85 -0.87
N ALA A 35 2.26 -13.28 -0.80
CA ALA A 35 3.17 -13.20 -1.93
C ALA A 35 3.62 -14.59 -2.39
N ARG A 36 3.51 -14.82 -3.70
CA ARG A 36 4.07 -15.98 -4.40
C ARG A 36 5.48 -15.63 -4.88
N GLY A 37 6.27 -16.63 -5.22
CA GLY A 37 7.69 -16.45 -5.60
C GLY A 37 7.94 -15.56 -6.82
N ASP A 38 6.90 -15.24 -7.59
CA ASP A 38 6.89 -14.39 -8.78
C ASP A 38 6.21 -13.02 -8.56
N SER A 39 5.72 -12.74 -7.34
CA SER A 39 4.97 -11.51 -7.10
C SER A 39 5.87 -10.28 -7.25
N ASP A 40 5.28 -9.13 -7.58
CA ASP A 40 6.01 -7.86 -7.58
C ASP A 40 6.32 -7.46 -6.12
N LEU A 41 7.44 -6.77 -5.89
CA LEU A 41 7.75 -6.17 -4.59
C LEU A 41 7.32 -4.70 -4.59
N ASP A 42 6.27 -4.39 -3.85
CA ASP A 42 5.74 -3.04 -3.72
C ASP A 42 6.47 -2.27 -2.58
N LEU A 43 7.17 -1.18 -2.92
CA LEU A 43 7.89 -0.32 -1.98
C LEU A 43 7.33 1.10 -1.93
N LEU A 44 6.98 1.55 -0.72
CA LEU A 44 6.59 2.91 -0.44
C LEU A 44 7.79 3.66 0.12
N VAL A 45 8.15 4.78 -0.51
CA VAL A 45 9.29 5.61 -0.11
C VAL A 45 8.92 7.08 0.00
N ASP A 46 9.67 7.79 0.83
CA ASP A 46 9.66 9.24 0.88
C ASP A 46 10.87 9.76 0.08
N MET A 47 10.65 10.71 -0.83
CA MET A 47 11.70 11.28 -1.66
C MET A 47 12.13 12.63 -1.10
N GLU A 48 13.45 12.89 -1.12
CA GLU A 48 13.99 14.22 -0.84
C GLU A 48 13.37 15.29 -1.76
N PRO A 49 13.19 16.53 -1.27
CA PRO A 49 12.77 17.64 -2.11
C PRO A 49 13.72 17.85 -3.29
N GLY A 50 13.17 18.06 -4.49
CA GLY A 50 13.96 18.31 -5.70
C GLY A 50 14.35 17.04 -6.47
N ARG A 51 14.05 15.85 -5.96
CA ARG A 51 14.20 14.60 -6.73
C ARG A 51 13.16 14.49 -7.84
N SER A 52 13.58 13.92 -8.95
CA SER A 52 12.80 13.79 -10.17
C SER A 52 12.09 12.43 -10.25
N LEU A 53 11.15 12.31 -11.20
CA LEU A 53 10.55 11.02 -11.54
C LEU A 53 11.60 10.01 -12.05
N LEU A 54 12.66 10.49 -12.72
CA LEU A 54 13.74 9.63 -13.20
C LEU A 54 14.54 9.02 -12.05
N ASP A 55 14.73 9.75 -10.95
CA ASP A 55 15.37 9.20 -9.74
C ASP A 55 14.52 8.06 -9.15
N LEU A 56 13.19 8.22 -9.14
CA LEU A 56 12.27 7.18 -8.66
C LEU A 56 12.30 5.94 -9.56
N VAL A 57 12.30 6.12 -10.89
CA VAL A 57 12.39 5.03 -11.85
C VAL A 57 13.74 4.31 -11.76
N GLY A 58 14.84 5.07 -11.66
CA GLY A 58 16.18 4.51 -11.50
C GLY A 58 16.33 3.70 -10.22
N LEU A 59 15.77 4.19 -9.11
CA LEU A 59 15.68 3.43 -7.86
C LEU A 59 14.97 2.09 -8.06
N GLY A 60 13.84 2.09 -8.77
CA GLY A 60 13.11 0.85 -9.08
C GLY A 60 14.00 -0.14 -9.85
N GLN A 61 14.64 0.32 -10.94
CA GLN A 61 15.49 -0.52 -11.79
C GLN A 61 16.68 -1.14 -11.02
N ASP A 62 17.41 -0.34 -10.23
CA ASP A 62 18.54 -0.84 -9.44
C ASP A 62 18.10 -1.87 -8.38
N LEU A 63 16.89 -1.72 -7.83
CA LEU A 63 16.32 -2.68 -6.89
C LEU A 63 15.84 -3.96 -7.59
N GLU A 64 15.30 -3.85 -8.81
CA GLU A 64 14.95 -5.02 -9.64
C GLU A 64 16.19 -5.84 -9.98
N ASP A 65 17.26 -5.18 -10.40
CA ASP A 65 18.55 -5.82 -10.72
C ASP A 65 19.16 -6.51 -9.48
N LEU A 66 19.06 -5.87 -8.30
CA LEU A 66 19.52 -6.46 -7.04
C LEU A 66 18.72 -7.70 -6.62
N LEU A 67 17.40 -7.63 -6.77
CA LEU A 67 16.48 -8.63 -6.19
C LEU A 67 16.09 -9.73 -7.19
N GLY A 68 16.37 -9.54 -8.49
CA GLY A 68 16.03 -10.49 -9.54
C GLY A 68 14.52 -10.68 -9.74
N ARG A 69 13.71 -9.72 -9.28
CA ARG A 69 12.25 -9.70 -9.41
C ARG A 69 11.79 -8.25 -9.60
N ARG A 70 10.58 -8.09 -10.11
CA ARG A 70 9.97 -6.78 -10.34
C ARG A 70 9.76 -6.01 -9.03
N VAL A 71 10.02 -4.70 -9.04
CA VAL A 71 9.94 -3.81 -7.88
C VAL A 71 9.17 -2.55 -8.27
N ASP A 72 7.97 -2.37 -7.70
CA ASP A 72 7.19 -1.15 -7.89
C ASP A 72 7.49 -0.16 -6.77
N VAL A 73 8.14 0.97 -7.10
CA VAL A 73 8.49 2.01 -6.13
C VAL A 73 7.51 3.18 -6.27
N VAL A 74 6.75 3.42 -5.23
CA VAL A 74 5.77 4.51 -5.17
C VAL A 74 6.06 5.47 -4.04
N THR A 75 5.60 6.71 -4.20
CA THR A 75 5.61 7.72 -3.15
C THR A 75 4.20 7.94 -2.61
N GLU A 76 4.05 8.36 -1.36
CA GLU A 76 2.74 8.71 -0.79
C GLU A 76 2.02 9.75 -1.65
N ARG A 77 2.76 10.75 -2.15
CA ARG A 77 2.22 11.79 -3.02
C ARG A 77 1.69 11.23 -4.35
N SER A 78 2.33 10.20 -4.91
CA SER A 78 1.86 9.54 -6.12
C SER A 78 0.60 8.71 -5.88
N LEU A 79 0.54 7.98 -4.76
CA LEU A 79 -0.65 7.23 -4.36
C LEU A 79 -1.86 8.14 -4.12
N LEU A 80 -1.65 9.30 -3.48
CA LEU A 80 -2.69 10.28 -3.22
C LEU A 80 -3.11 11.09 -4.46
N ARG A 81 -2.44 10.95 -5.59
CA ARG A 81 -2.83 11.62 -6.85
C ARG A 81 -3.48 10.67 -7.85
N ASP A 82 -3.41 9.37 -7.58
CA ASP A 82 -4.03 8.35 -8.41
C ASP A 82 -5.54 8.31 -8.14
N ARG A 83 -6.31 8.98 -9.02
CA ARG A 83 -7.77 9.00 -8.92
C ARG A 83 -8.39 7.61 -9.02
N MET A 84 -7.82 6.70 -9.82
CA MET A 84 -8.35 5.34 -9.94
C MET A 84 -8.20 4.59 -8.62
N ARG A 85 -7.05 4.73 -7.94
CA ARG A 85 -6.85 4.15 -6.60
C ARG A 85 -7.74 4.81 -5.55
N GLN A 86 -7.92 6.13 -5.59
CA GLN A 86 -8.86 6.83 -4.71
C GLN A 86 -10.29 6.34 -4.90
N ASP A 87 -10.77 6.29 -6.14
CA ASP A 87 -12.11 5.82 -6.49
C ASP A 87 -12.30 4.35 -6.07
N ALA A 88 -11.29 3.51 -6.25
CA ALA A 88 -11.33 2.12 -5.79
C ALA A 88 -11.42 2.01 -4.26
N VAL A 89 -10.72 2.86 -3.49
CA VAL A 89 -10.82 2.88 -2.02
C VAL A 89 -12.20 3.38 -1.60
N VAL A 90 -12.68 4.48 -2.18
CA VAL A 90 -14.02 5.02 -1.92
C VAL A 90 -15.07 3.97 -2.20
N ARG A 91 -15.02 3.30 -3.35
CA ARG A 91 -15.95 2.23 -3.73
C ARG A 91 -15.93 1.06 -2.75
N LYS A 92 -14.76 0.64 -2.27
CA LYS A 92 -14.66 -0.42 -1.25
C LYS A 92 -15.31 0.00 0.07
N LEU A 93 -15.11 1.25 0.49
CA LEU A 93 -15.76 1.79 1.69
C LEU A 93 -17.29 1.84 1.54
N GLU A 94 -17.80 2.22 0.37
CA GLU A 94 -19.24 2.17 0.07
C GLU A 94 -19.81 0.75 0.14
N ILE A 95 -19.14 -0.23 -0.47
CA ILE A 95 -19.58 -1.64 -0.44
C ILE A 95 -19.64 -2.15 0.99
N ILE A 96 -18.62 -1.86 1.80
CA ILE A 96 -18.58 -2.25 3.22
C ILE A 96 -19.72 -1.56 3.98
N GLY A 97 -19.92 -0.25 3.80
CA GLY A 97 -21.00 0.48 4.46
C GLY A 97 -22.38 -0.07 4.11
N GLU A 98 -22.60 -0.45 2.85
CA GLU A 98 -23.85 -1.05 2.40
C GLU A 98 -24.05 -2.46 2.96
N ALA A 99 -22.99 -3.28 3.00
CA ALA A 99 -23.03 -4.61 3.60
C ALA A 99 -23.37 -4.55 5.10
N VAL A 100 -22.85 -3.56 5.83
CA VAL A 100 -23.14 -3.37 7.25
C VAL A 100 -24.63 -3.08 7.49
N LYS A 101 -25.32 -2.38 6.59
CA LYS A 101 -26.78 -2.13 6.72
C LYS A 101 -27.61 -3.41 6.67
N GLN A 102 -27.08 -4.47 6.06
CA GLN A 102 -27.75 -5.77 5.91
C GLN A 102 -27.40 -6.76 7.03
N LEU A 103 -26.50 -6.41 7.95
CA LEU A 103 -26.16 -7.26 9.09
C LEU A 103 -27.30 -7.30 10.12
N SER A 104 -27.66 -8.50 10.55
CA SER A 104 -28.64 -8.71 11.62
C SER A 104 -28.10 -8.27 13.00
N GLU A 105 -29.00 -7.93 13.92
CA GLU A 105 -28.67 -7.58 15.32
C GLU A 105 -27.85 -8.67 16.03
N ARG A 106 -28.04 -9.93 15.63
CA ARG A 106 -27.30 -11.09 16.19
C ARG A 106 -25.82 -11.08 15.79
N SER A 107 -25.49 -10.49 14.64
CA SER A 107 -24.11 -10.37 14.14
C SER A 107 -23.39 -9.19 14.77
N THR A 108 -24.05 -8.05 14.92
CA THR A 108 -23.46 -6.85 15.55
C THR A 108 -23.28 -7.01 17.07
N SER A 109 -24.10 -7.85 17.72
CA SER A 109 -23.98 -8.15 19.16
C SER A 109 -22.73 -8.96 19.54
N ARG A 110 -22.08 -9.65 18.58
CA ARG A 110 -20.85 -10.42 18.83
C ARG A 110 -19.60 -9.55 18.92
N GLU A 111 -19.67 -8.34 18.39
CA GLU A 111 -18.56 -7.39 18.32
C GLU A 111 -19.06 -5.98 18.69
N PRO A 112 -19.33 -5.73 19.98
CA PRO A 112 -19.92 -4.48 20.45
C PRO A 112 -18.99 -3.27 20.34
N ASP A 113 -17.67 -3.50 20.29
CA ASP A 113 -16.66 -2.44 20.19
C ASP A 113 -16.56 -1.81 18.79
N VAL A 114 -17.14 -2.47 17.77
CA VAL A 114 -17.13 -1.97 16.40
C VAL A 114 -18.21 -0.90 16.26
N PRO A 115 -17.90 0.29 15.73
CA PRO A 115 -18.85 1.39 15.61
C PRO A 115 -19.77 1.22 14.39
N TRP A 116 -20.59 0.16 14.38
CA TRP A 116 -21.45 -0.26 13.27
C TRP A 116 -22.28 0.89 12.67
N ARG A 117 -22.85 1.76 13.51
CA ARG A 117 -23.64 2.92 13.07
C ARG A 117 -22.80 3.95 12.28
N LYS A 118 -21.55 4.17 12.67
CA LYS A 118 -20.64 5.08 11.94
C LYS A 118 -20.26 4.49 10.59
N ILE A 119 -20.02 3.18 10.52
CA ILE A 119 -19.67 2.48 9.28
C ILE A 119 -20.84 2.48 8.29
N ALA A 120 -22.06 2.17 8.75
CA ALA A 120 -23.27 2.24 7.92
C ALA A 120 -23.55 3.67 7.39
N GLY A 121 -23.14 4.69 8.15
CA GLY A 121 -23.28 6.11 7.78
C GLY A 121 -22.34 6.57 6.67
N LEU A 122 -21.25 5.84 6.38
CA LEU A 122 -20.28 6.19 5.32
C LEU A 122 -20.94 6.29 3.93
N CYS A 123 -22.01 5.54 3.69
CA CYS A 123 -22.77 5.57 2.44
C CYS A 123 -23.78 6.73 2.36
N GLN A 124 -24.04 7.46 3.44
CA GLN A 124 -25.05 8.54 3.49
C GLN A 124 -24.46 9.91 3.15
N GLN A 125 -23.15 10.01 2.97
CA GLN A 125 -22.42 11.26 2.76
C GLN A 125 -22.07 11.55 1.29
N VAL A 126 -22.61 10.77 0.36
CA VAL A 126 -22.34 10.86 -1.10
C VAL A 126 -23.46 11.59 -1.87
N TYR A 127 -24.39 12.28 -1.18
CA TYR A 127 -25.41 13.14 -1.80
C TYR A 127 -25.38 14.56 -1.23
#